data_AF-A0AAD9E8L2-F1
#
_entry.id   AF-A0AAD9E8L2-F1
#
_cell.length_a   1.000
_cell.length_b   1.000
_cell.length_c   1.000
_cell.angle_alpha   90.00
_cell.angle_beta   90.00
_cell.angle_gamma   90.00
#
_symmetry.space_group_name_H-M   'P 1'
#
loop_
_entity.id
_entity.type
_entity.pdbx_description
1 polymer ?
#
loop_
_entity_poly.entity_id
_entity_poly.type
_entity_poly.pdbx_seq_one_letter_code
_entity_poly.pdbx_strand_id
1 'polypeptide(L)'
;MYPRPDFFSGSRLNFAENLLFPANTPIDPTAVATITTTELGPSVSTTWADLRDSVRRCSAALRAHGLGPNDIVAGFVSNHHQALVASLSAAAIGAIWTGISPDNGVSAVLDRLAQISPKVLFADNGTVYNGKEWSSTDKTEEIVRALAPKGLEYVVVINNVACDLGMDGLKTTGVAAEEYTSFLASAPNVPLHFEQLPPSHPLYILYSSGTTGLPKAIVHTALGTLIQHKKEHLLQGSLTSRSRMLYYTTTSWMMWHWSVSALAVGATLVLYSGSPFKPDGHLSLPRLLSSLRVTHFGTSAAYLTALEAAQVYPVNEPGIDLSALEAIYSTASPLPPSTFSFVYKAFPATVNLASITGGTDIISLFGAPCPLLPVRVGEIQCAG
;
A
#
# COMPACT_ATOMS: atom_id res chain seq x y z
N MET A 1 11.34 -16.56 20.53
CA MET A 1 11.13 -16.02 21.89
C MET A 1 9.64 -15.72 22.06
N TYR A 2 8.97 -16.44 22.95
CA TYR A 2 7.59 -16.18 23.36
C TYR A 2 7.54 -16.35 24.90
N PRO A 3 6.87 -15.46 25.65
CA PRO A 3 6.22 -14.23 25.18
C PRO A 3 7.23 -13.21 24.63
N ARG A 4 6.78 -12.38 23.68
CA ARG A 4 7.60 -11.29 23.14
C ARG A 4 7.84 -10.25 24.25
N PRO A 5 9.07 -9.76 24.46
CA PRO A 5 9.31 -8.69 25.42
C PRO A 5 8.60 -7.39 24.98
N ASP A 6 8.12 -6.61 25.94
CA ASP A 6 7.43 -5.34 25.69
C ASP A 6 8.44 -4.25 25.34
N PHE A 7 8.75 -4.13 24.05
CA PHE A 7 9.65 -3.10 23.54
C PHE A 7 9.03 -1.71 23.75
N PHE A 8 9.76 -0.82 24.42
CA PHE A 8 9.34 0.55 24.74
C PHE A 8 8.13 0.61 25.70
N SER A 9 8.07 -0.29 26.68
CA SER A 9 7.01 -0.33 27.69
C SER A 9 6.73 1.04 28.31
N GLY A 10 5.45 1.38 28.50
CA GLY A 10 4.98 2.66 29.04
C GLY A 10 4.87 3.80 28.01
N SER A 11 5.47 3.67 26.82
CA SER A 11 5.23 4.64 25.75
C SER A 11 3.83 4.48 25.14
N ARG A 12 3.35 5.52 24.48
CA ARG A 12 2.12 5.50 23.69
C ARG A 12 2.37 6.19 22.36
N LEU A 13 1.72 5.70 21.31
CA LEU A 13 1.79 6.29 19.99
C LEU A 13 0.55 5.96 19.18
N ASN A 14 0.42 6.62 18.04
CA ASN A 14 -0.44 6.19 16.94
C ASN A 14 0.38 6.08 15.64
N PHE A 15 0.15 5.01 14.87
CA PHE A 15 0.86 4.79 13.60
C PHE A 15 0.50 5.86 12.57
N ALA A 16 -0.79 6.13 12.37
CA ALA A 16 -1.25 7.10 11.38
C ALA A 16 -0.80 8.54 11.71
N GLU A 17 -0.75 8.90 12.99
CA GLU A 17 -0.22 10.19 13.43
C GLU A 17 1.23 10.40 12.98
N ASN A 18 2.08 9.38 13.15
CA ASN A 18 3.49 9.44 12.75
C ASN A 18 3.69 9.49 11.23
N LEU A 19 2.72 9.04 10.44
CA LEU A 19 2.73 9.13 8.97
C LEU A 19 2.17 10.47 8.49
N LEU A 20 1.11 10.98 9.10
CA LEU A 20 0.42 12.21 8.69
C LEU A 20 1.10 13.47 9.21
N PHE A 21 1.78 13.36 10.35
CA PHE A 21 2.50 14.44 11.04
C PHE A 21 3.91 13.96 11.42
N PRO A 22 4.77 13.63 10.44
CA PRO A 22 6.10 13.08 10.71
C PRO A 22 6.94 14.07 11.53
N ALA A 23 7.31 13.68 12.74
CA ALA A 23 8.17 14.48 13.59
C ALA A 23 9.54 14.73 12.93
N ASN A 24 10.08 15.94 13.09
CA ASN A 24 11.37 16.39 12.55
C ASN A 24 11.44 16.51 11.02
N THR A 25 10.33 16.34 10.30
CA THR A 25 10.24 16.62 8.88
C THR A 25 9.20 17.73 8.65
N PRO A 26 9.60 18.99 8.44
CA PRO A 26 8.66 20.06 8.11
C PRO A 26 7.93 19.71 6.80
N ILE A 27 6.59 19.63 6.88
CA ILE A 27 5.72 19.36 5.74
C ILE A 27 4.89 20.60 5.44
N ASP A 28 5.06 21.15 4.24
CA ASP A 28 4.12 22.12 3.69
C ASP A 28 2.76 21.44 3.46
N PRO A 29 1.67 21.89 4.12
CA PRO A 29 0.35 21.30 3.94
C PRO A 29 -0.15 21.34 2.50
N THR A 30 0.33 22.28 1.67
CA THR A 30 -0.06 22.41 0.26
C THR A 30 0.77 21.53 -0.68
N ALA A 31 1.87 20.95 -0.19
CA ALA A 31 2.67 20.02 -0.98
C ALA A 31 1.91 18.71 -1.24
N VAL A 32 2.27 18.03 -2.33
CA VAL A 32 1.65 16.77 -2.75
C VAL A 32 2.07 15.62 -1.82
N ALA A 33 1.09 15.01 -1.15
CA ALA A 33 1.29 13.82 -0.34
C ALA A 33 1.13 12.54 -1.15
N THR A 34 0.14 12.51 -2.05
CA THR A 34 -0.15 11.33 -2.86
C THR A 34 -0.48 11.69 -4.29
N ILE A 35 -0.08 10.82 -5.24
CA ILE A 35 -0.49 10.87 -6.63
C ILE A 35 -1.17 9.52 -6.92
N THR A 36 -2.47 9.52 -7.16
CA THR A 36 -3.20 8.33 -7.62
C THR A 36 -3.17 8.30 -9.13
N THR A 37 -2.79 7.15 -9.69
CA THR A 37 -2.69 6.99 -11.14
C THR A 37 -3.00 5.56 -11.55
N THR A 38 -3.51 5.39 -12.76
CA THR A 38 -3.78 4.07 -13.34
C THR A 38 -3.21 4.01 -14.75
N GLU A 39 -3.28 2.84 -15.38
CA GLU A 39 -3.00 2.70 -16.82
C GLU A 39 -4.02 3.41 -17.73
N LEU A 40 -5.13 3.91 -17.16
CA LEU A 40 -6.16 4.70 -17.82
C LEU A 40 -6.31 6.09 -17.17
N GLY A 41 -6.64 7.09 -17.98
CA GLY A 41 -7.01 8.41 -17.48
C GLY A 41 -5.85 9.22 -16.86
N PRO A 42 -6.16 10.43 -16.36
CA PRO A 42 -5.17 11.32 -15.78
C PRO A 42 -4.80 10.92 -14.34
N SER A 43 -3.60 11.32 -13.92
CA SER A 43 -3.18 11.20 -12.52
C SER A 43 -3.84 12.28 -11.66
N VAL A 44 -4.23 11.93 -10.43
CA VAL A 44 -4.84 12.84 -9.46
C VAL A 44 -3.87 13.06 -8.31
N SER A 45 -3.50 14.32 -8.06
CA SER A 45 -2.65 14.68 -6.92
C SER A 45 -3.49 15.12 -5.74
N THR A 46 -3.09 14.73 -4.53
CA THR A 46 -3.70 15.12 -3.26
C THR A 46 -2.65 15.75 -2.36
N THR A 47 -2.97 16.91 -1.79
CA THR A 47 -2.07 17.61 -0.87
C THR A 47 -2.02 16.93 0.49
N TRP A 48 -1.04 17.29 1.31
CA TRP A 48 -0.98 16.84 2.71
C TRP A 48 -2.19 17.31 3.53
N ALA A 49 -2.67 18.54 3.30
CA ALA A 49 -3.86 19.08 3.95
C ALA A 49 -5.10 18.24 3.58
N ASP A 50 -5.28 17.95 2.29
CA ASP A 50 -6.41 17.16 1.80
C ASP A 50 -6.35 15.71 2.27
N LEU A 51 -5.17 15.08 2.29
CA LEU A 51 -5.00 13.72 2.83
C LEU A 51 -5.39 13.67 4.31
N ARG A 52 -4.95 14.65 5.11
CA ARG A 52 -5.30 14.75 6.53
C ARG A 52 -6.81 14.95 6.72
N ASP A 53 -7.46 15.77 5.90
CA ASP A 53 -8.92 15.94 5.95
C ASP A 53 -9.68 14.68 5.53
N SER A 54 -9.24 13.98 4.48
CA SER A 54 -9.80 12.70 4.08
C SER A 54 -9.73 11.68 5.22
N VAL A 55 -8.58 11.57 5.90
CA VAL A 55 -8.42 10.68 7.07
C VAL A 55 -9.28 11.14 8.26
N ARG A 56 -9.39 12.46 8.49
CA ARG A 56 -10.29 13.02 9.52
C ARG A 56 -11.72 12.60 9.29
N ARG A 57 -12.25 12.78 8.08
CA ARG A 57 -13.63 12.45 7.73
C ARG A 57 -13.88 10.95 7.80
N CYS A 58 -12.98 10.14 7.25
CA CYS A 58 -13.14 8.69 7.25
C CYS A 58 -13.01 8.10 8.67
N SER A 59 -12.05 8.55 9.48
CA SER A 59 -11.94 8.11 10.89
C SER A 59 -13.12 8.55 11.75
N ALA A 60 -13.68 9.75 11.52
CA ALA A 60 -14.90 10.20 12.19
C ALA A 60 -16.12 9.36 11.78
N ALA A 61 -16.27 9.02 10.50
CA ALA A 61 -17.32 8.12 10.02
C ALA A 61 -17.20 6.72 10.64
N LEU A 62 -16.00 6.13 10.70
CA LEU A 62 -15.79 4.84 11.36
C LEU A 62 -16.19 4.88 12.83
N ARG A 63 -15.83 5.94 13.58
CA ARG A 63 -16.26 6.12 14.98
C ARG A 63 -17.79 6.27 15.10
N ALA A 64 -18.42 6.99 14.18
CA ALA A 64 -19.88 7.15 14.16
C ALA A 64 -20.61 5.81 13.92
N HIS A 65 -19.96 4.87 13.22
CA HIS A 65 -20.41 3.48 13.05
C HIS A 65 -20.00 2.56 14.21
N GLY A 66 -19.51 3.12 15.32
CA GLY A 66 -19.18 2.37 16.53
C GLY A 66 -17.91 1.53 16.44
N LEU A 67 -16.96 1.91 15.57
CA LEU A 67 -15.64 1.29 15.53
C LEU A 67 -14.67 1.98 16.49
N GLY A 68 -13.77 1.18 17.06
CA GLY A 68 -12.70 1.64 17.93
C GLY A 68 -11.51 0.67 18.00
N PRO A 69 -10.71 0.74 19.07
CA PRO A 69 -9.53 -0.10 19.21
C PRO A 69 -9.84 -1.60 19.15
N ASN A 70 -9.03 -2.33 18.37
CA ASN A 70 -9.13 -3.79 18.11
C ASN A 70 -10.25 -4.25 17.17
N ASP A 71 -11.15 -3.37 16.72
CA ASP A 71 -12.05 -3.71 15.61
C ASP A 71 -11.23 -3.94 14.34
N ILE A 72 -11.71 -4.83 13.47
CA ILE A 72 -11.03 -5.16 12.21
C ILE A 72 -11.74 -4.47 11.05
N VAL A 73 -10.97 -3.69 10.30
CA VAL A 73 -11.39 -3.04 9.06
C VAL A 73 -10.69 -3.73 7.91
N ALA A 74 -11.48 -4.34 7.02
CA ALA A 74 -10.99 -5.01 5.83
C ALA A 74 -11.16 -4.13 4.58
N GLY A 75 -10.26 -4.30 3.61
CA GLY A 75 -10.37 -3.74 2.27
C GLY A 75 -10.31 -4.84 1.20
N PHE A 76 -11.28 -4.84 0.29
CA PHE A 76 -11.22 -5.50 -1.01
C PHE A 76 -11.01 -4.42 -2.09
N VAL A 77 -9.81 -3.85 -2.12
CA VAL A 77 -9.52 -2.54 -2.74
C VAL A 77 -8.20 -2.53 -3.49
N SER A 78 -8.13 -1.73 -4.55
CA SER A 78 -6.94 -1.54 -5.37
C SER A 78 -5.98 -0.54 -4.70
N ASN A 79 -4.85 -0.21 -5.34
CA ASN A 79 -3.88 0.75 -4.80
C ASN A 79 -4.21 2.18 -5.26
N HIS A 80 -5.03 2.89 -4.48
CA HIS A 80 -5.46 4.28 -4.73
C HIS A 80 -5.68 5.05 -3.42
N HIS A 81 -5.95 6.36 -3.53
CA HIS A 81 -6.09 7.27 -2.41
C HIS A 81 -7.10 6.81 -1.34
N GLN A 82 -8.29 6.36 -1.71
CA GLN A 82 -9.33 5.97 -0.77
C GLN A 82 -8.94 4.71 0.03
N ALA A 83 -8.22 3.76 -0.58
CA ALA A 83 -7.67 2.60 0.13
C ALA A 83 -6.63 3.01 1.19
N LEU A 84 -5.74 3.95 0.83
CA LEU A 84 -4.80 4.55 1.78
C LEU A 84 -5.54 5.26 2.93
N VAL A 85 -6.55 6.07 2.61
CA VAL A 85 -7.34 6.80 3.61
C VAL A 85 -8.05 5.84 4.55
N ALA A 86 -8.66 4.76 4.06
CA ALA A 86 -9.32 3.75 4.89
C ALA A 86 -8.32 3.09 5.86
N SER A 87 -7.13 2.71 5.36
CA SER A 87 -6.07 2.11 6.19
C SER A 87 -5.53 3.05 7.26
N LEU A 88 -5.23 4.31 6.90
CA LEU A 88 -4.78 5.32 7.87
C LEU A 88 -5.88 5.68 8.88
N SER A 89 -7.15 5.67 8.46
CA SER A 89 -8.29 5.94 9.34
C SER A 89 -8.51 4.81 10.33
N ALA A 90 -8.39 3.54 9.89
CA ALA A 90 -8.41 2.40 10.79
C ALA A 90 -7.29 2.51 11.85
N ALA A 91 -6.06 2.77 11.42
CA ALA A 91 -4.94 2.98 12.33
C ALA A 91 -5.14 4.18 13.28
N ALA A 92 -5.74 5.28 12.81
CA ALA A 92 -6.01 6.46 13.63
C ALA A 92 -6.98 6.19 14.78
N ILE A 93 -7.96 5.30 14.57
CA ILE A 93 -8.95 4.91 15.60
C ILE A 93 -8.52 3.70 16.44
N GLY A 94 -7.32 3.15 16.19
CA GLY A 94 -6.84 1.94 16.85
C GLY A 94 -7.42 0.64 16.29
N ALA A 95 -8.16 0.70 15.19
CA ALA A 95 -8.62 -0.49 14.49
C ALA A 95 -7.46 -1.16 13.72
N ILE A 96 -7.64 -2.43 13.41
CA ILE A 96 -6.66 -3.29 12.75
C ILE A 96 -7.02 -3.36 11.27
N TRP A 97 -6.09 -2.98 10.40
CA TRP A 97 -6.31 -2.99 8.96
C TRP A 97 -5.87 -4.32 8.33
N THR A 98 -6.62 -4.76 7.33
CA THR A 98 -6.21 -5.80 6.39
C THR A 98 -6.63 -5.42 4.97
N GLY A 99 -5.77 -5.62 3.99
CA GLY A 99 -6.04 -5.34 2.57
C GLY A 99 -5.90 -6.58 1.71
N ILE A 100 -6.85 -6.79 0.81
CA ILE A 100 -6.80 -7.79 -0.26
C ILE A 100 -7.22 -7.11 -1.56
N SER A 101 -6.50 -7.35 -2.62
CA SER A 101 -6.71 -6.70 -3.91
C SER A 101 -7.78 -7.41 -4.76
N PRO A 102 -8.57 -6.67 -5.58
CA PRO A 102 -9.70 -7.23 -6.35
C PRO A 102 -9.37 -8.29 -7.41
N ASP A 103 -8.10 -8.44 -7.77
CA ASP A 103 -7.58 -9.50 -8.62
C ASP A 103 -7.66 -10.89 -7.97
N ASN A 104 -7.84 -10.96 -6.65
CA ASN A 104 -8.09 -12.22 -5.95
C ASN A 104 -9.51 -12.76 -6.23
N GLY A 105 -9.63 -14.09 -6.24
CA GLY A 105 -10.92 -14.78 -6.30
C GLY A 105 -11.61 -14.83 -4.93
N VAL A 106 -12.94 -15.01 -4.93
CA VAL A 106 -13.76 -15.01 -3.70
C VAL A 106 -13.26 -16.02 -2.67
N SER A 107 -12.97 -17.26 -3.09
CA SER A 107 -12.44 -18.29 -2.21
C SER A 107 -11.14 -17.87 -1.51
N ALA A 108 -10.20 -17.24 -2.23
CA ALA A 108 -8.95 -16.75 -1.65
C ALA A 108 -9.17 -15.60 -0.65
N VAL A 109 -10.18 -14.75 -0.88
CA VAL A 109 -10.56 -13.68 0.06
C VAL A 109 -11.18 -14.27 1.31
N LEU A 110 -12.12 -15.22 1.16
CA LEU A 110 -12.81 -15.85 2.28
C LEU A 110 -11.87 -16.70 3.14
N ASP A 111 -10.94 -17.42 2.53
CA ASP A 111 -9.88 -18.15 3.25
C ASP A 111 -9.09 -17.25 4.21
N ARG A 112 -9.08 -15.93 4.00
CA ARG A 112 -8.36 -14.94 4.80
C ARG A 112 -9.28 -14.20 5.77
N LEU A 113 -10.33 -13.57 5.26
CA LEU A 113 -11.20 -12.70 6.05
C LEU A 113 -12.12 -13.49 7.00
N ALA A 114 -12.53 -14.70 6.63
CA ALA A 114 -13.40 -15.52 7.46
C ALA A 114 -12.71 -16.03 8.74
N GLN A 115 -11.38 -15.96 8.82
CA GLN A 115 -10.60 -16.32 10.01
C GLN A 115 -10.61 -15.21 11.08
N ILE A 116 -10.83 -13.97 10.67
CA ILE A 116 -10.62 -12.79 11.52
C ILE A 116 -11.89 -11.96 11.73
N SER A 117 -12.99 -12.27 11.05
CA SER A 117 -14.31 -11.66 11.28
C SER A 117 -14.28 -10.12 11.25
N PRO A 118 -13.97 -9.50 10.09
CA PRO A 118 -13.97 -8.04 9.98
C PRO A 118 -15.36 -7.47 10.24
N LYS A 119 -15.42 -6.33 10.95
CA LYS A 119 -16.67 -5.61 11.23
C LYS A 119 -17.10 -4.72 10.07
N VAL A 120 -16.12 -4.17 9.34
CA VAL A 120 -16.33 -3.30 8.17
C VAL A 120 -15.51 -3.80 6.99
N LEU A 121 -16.11 -3.75 5.80
CA LEU A 121 -15.44 -4.00 4.52
C LEU A 121 -15.52 -2.77 3.61
N PHE A 122 -14.38 -2.19 3.27
CA PHE A 122 -14.28 -1.30 2.12
C PHE A 122 -14.12 -2.13 0.86
N ALA A 123 -14.89 -1.86 -0.20
CA ALA A 123 -14.83 -2.63 -1.44
C ALA A 123 -14.86 -1.70 -2.65
N ASP A 124 -13.94 -1.90 -3.59
CA ASP A 124 -14.05 -1.25 -4.89
C ASP A 124 -15.23 -1.85 -5.68
N ASN A 125 -15.93 -1.02 -6.45
CA ASN A 125 -16.89 -1.50 -7.45
C ASN A 125 -16.22 -2.20 -8.65
N GLY A 126 -14.94 -1.91 -8.88
CA GLY A 126 -14.12 -2.58 -9.90
C GLY A 126 -12.67 -2.10 -9.89
N THR A 127 -11.86 -2.59 -10.82
CA THR A 127 -10.44 -2.23 -10.94
C THR A 127 -10.04 -2.03 -12.39
N VAL A 128 -8.98 -1.25 -12.60
CA VAL A 128 -8.39 -1.03 -13.92
C VAL A 128 -7.21 -2.00 -14.09
N TYR A 129 -7.27 -2.86 -15.11
CA TYR A 129 -6.16 -3.75 -15.46
C TYR A 129 -6.13 -4.16 -16.93
N ASN A 130 -4.94 -4.11 -17.53
CA ASN A 130 -4.66 -4.48 -18.91
C ASN A 130 -5.49 -3.70 -19.98
N GLY A 131 -5.64 -2.40 -19.76
CA GLY A 131 -6.35 -1.44 -20.60
C GLY A 131 -7.88 -1.52 -20.48
N LYS A 132 -8.41 -2.12 -19.42
CA LYS A 132 -9.85 -2.35 -19.23
C LYS A 132 -10.26 -2.15 -17.77
N GLU A 133 -11.52 -1.77 -17.59
CA GLU A 133 -12.20 -1.79 -16.29
C GLU A 133 -12.84 -3.16 -16.07
N TRP A 134 -12.67 -3.72 -14.86
CA TRP A 134 -13.19 -5.01 -14.45
C TRP A 134 -14.06 -4.82 -13.21
N SER A 135 -15.36 -5.14 -13.31
CA SER A 135 -16.26 -5.09 -12.16
C SER A 135 -15.85 -6.11 -11.09
N SER A 136 -16.00 -5.72 -9.82
CA SER A 136 -15.90 -6.59 -8.64
C SER A 136 -17.23 -6.75 -7.91
N THR A 137 -18.34 -6.19 -8.41
CA THR A 137 -19.65 -6.19 -7.71
C THR A 137 -20.12 -7.58 -7.30
N ASP A 138 -20.09 -8.56 -8.22
CA ASP A 138 -20.57 -9.92 -7.96
C ASP A 138 -19.69 -10.63 -6.93
N LYS A 139 -18.37 -10.47 -7.04
CA LYS A 139 -17.41 -11.00 -6.05
C LYS A 139 -17.67 -10.39 -4.67
N THR A 140 -17.87 -9.07 -4.61
CA THR A 140 -18.13 -8.35 -3.37
C THR A 140 -19.43 -8.86 -2.73
N GLU A 141 -20.50 -9.05 -3.49
CA GLU A 141 -21.75 -9.62 -2.97
C GLU A 141 -21.54 -11.02 -2.36
N GLU A 142 -20.84 -11.91 -3.06
CA GLU A 142 -20.55 -13.26 -2.57
C GLU A 142 -19.70 -13.25 -1.29
N ILE A 143 -18.68 -12.40 -1.24
CA ILE A 143 -17.83 -12.19 -0.06
C ILE A 143 -18.68 -11.71 1.12
N VAL A 144 -19.51 -10.68 0.91
CA VAL A 144 -20.35 -10.10 1.96
C VAL A 144 -21.35 -11.12 2.47
N ARG A 145 -22.03 -11.87 1.60
CA ARG A 145 -22.98 -12.92 1.99
C ARG A 145 -22.33 -13.99 2.88
N ALA A 146 -21.08 -14.36 2.59
CA ALA A 146 -20.35 -15.35 3.39
C ALA A 146 -19.79 -14.78 4.70
N LEU A 147 -19.47 -13.49 4.76
CA LEU A 147 -18.94 -12.82 5.96
C LEU A 147 -20.03 -12.26 6.90
N ALA A 148 -21.24 -11.99 6.39
CA ALA A 148 -22.39 -11.54 7.18
C ALA A 148 -22.63 -12.39 8.44
N PRO A 149 -22.76 -13.74 8.37
CA PRO A 149 -22.95 -14.56 9.57
C PRO A 149 -21.72 -14.65 10.47
N LYS A 150 -20.58 -14.08 10.06
CA LYS A 150 -19.30 -14.10 10.79
C LYS A 150 -18.99 -12.77 11.49
N GLY A 151 -19.89 -11.80 11.46
CA GLY A 151 -19.75 -10.53 12.17
C GLY A 151 -19.47 -9.31 11.27
N LEU A 152 -19.60 -9.44 9.94
CA LEU A 152 -19.56 -8.26 9.07
C LEU A 152 -20.84 -7.45 9.24
N GLU A 153 -20.70 -6.23 9.73
CA GLU A 153 -21.82 -5.33 10.05
C GLU A 153 -22.06 -4.27 8.97
N TYR A 154 -20.99 -3.86 8.25
CA TYR A 154 -21.06 -2.73 7.34
C TYR A 154 -20.16 -2.86 6.11
N VAL A 155 -20.63 -2.38 4.97
CA VAL A 155 -19.89 -2.33 3.69
C VAL A 155 -19.83 -0.90 3.17
N VAL A 156 -18.64 -0.44 2.82
CA VAL A 156 -18.42 0.86 2.19
C VAL A 156 -17.94 0.64 0.76
N VAL A 157 -18.77 0.97 -0.22
CA VAL A 157 -18.47 0.78 -1.65
C VAL A 157 -17.76 2.00 -2.22
N ILE A 158 -16.58 1.81 -2.79
CA ILE A 158 -15.78 2.85 -3.44
C ILE A 158 -16.05 2.82 -4.95
N ASN A 159 -16.45 3.96 -5.50
CA ASN A 159 -16.56 4.16 -6.94
C ASN A 159 -15.16 4.33 -7.56
N ASN A 160 -14.53 3.22 -7.93
CA ASN A 160 -13.17 3.16 -8.46
C ASN A 160 -13.14 3.10 -10.00
N VAL A 161 -14.16 2.52 -10.64
CA VAL A 161 -14.31 2.47 -12.11
C VAL A 161 -15.72 2.88 -12.52
N ALA A 162 -15.91 3.25 -13.79
CA ALA A 162 -17.19 3.73 -14.31
C ALA A 162 -18.22 2.61 -14.58
N CYS A 163 -18.47 1.75 -13.59
CA CYS A 163 -19.50 0.72 -13.62
C CYS A 163 -20.48 0.83 -12.45
N ASP A 164 -21.48 -0.05 -12.42
CA ASP A 164 -22.43 -0.14 -11.32
C ASP A 164 -21.73 -0.37 -9.98
N LEU A 165 -22.31 0.15 -8.90
CA LEU A 165 -21.76 0.02 -7.55
C LEU A 165 -22.13 -1.32 -6.87
N GLY A 166 -23.05 -2.10 -7.44
CA GLY A 166 -23.50 -3.37 -6.85
C GLY A 166 -24.38 -3.21 -5.62
N MET A 167 -24.94 -2.01 -5.38
CA MET A 167 -25.68 -1.69 -4.15
C MET A 167 -26.93 -2.55 -3.98
N ASP A 168 -27.63 -2.89 -5.07
CA ASP A 168 -28.85 -3.69 -4.99
C ASP A 168 -28.58 -5.13 -4.58
N GLY A 169 -27.49 -5.73 -5.07
CA GLY A 169 -27.02 -7.04 -4.63
C GLY A 169 -26.70 -7.05 -3.14
N LEU A 170 -25.98 -6.04 -2.67
CA LEU A 170 -25.61 -5.88 -1.26
C LEU A 170 -26.81 -5.74 -0.32
N LYS A 171 -27.88 -5.03 -0.72
CA LYS A 171 -29.11 -4.92 0.09
C LYS A 171 -29.73 -6.30 0.41
N THR A 172 -29.54 -7.30 -0.46
CA THR A 172 -30.08 -8.66 -0.25
C THR A 172 -29.27 -9.50 0.73
N THR A 173 -28.09 -9.03 1.15
CA THR A 173 -27.20 -9.77 2.06
C THR A 173 -27.57 -9.58 3.53
N GLY A 174 -28.39 -8.57 3.85
CA GLY A 174 -28.73 -8.19 5.22
C GLY A 174 -27.66 -7.37 5.94
N VAL A 175 -26.55 -7.04 5.26
CA VAL A 175 -25.50 -6.15 5.78
C VAL A 175 -25.76 -4.72 5.32
N ALA A 176 -25.58 -3.74 6.21
CA ALA A 176 -25.73 -2.34 5.83
C ALA A 176 -24.62 -1.94 4.84
N ALA A 177 -24.99 -1.25 3.76
CA ALA A 177 -24.06 -0.86 2.71
C ALA A 177 -24.34 0.56 2.24
N GLU A 178 -23.27 1.36 2.09
CA GLU A 178 -23.32 2.72 1.55
C GLU A 178 -22.18 2.99 0.57
N GLU A 179 -22.40 3.94 -0.35
CA GLU A 179 -21.31 4.50 -1.15
C GLU A 179 -20.36 5.29 -0.25
N TYR A 180 -19.06 5.25 -0.53
CA TYR A 180 -17.99 5.96 0.18
C TYR A 180 -18.30 7.44 0.40
N THR A 181 -18.86 8.14 -0.58
CA THR A 181 -19.20 9.57 -0.44
C THR A 181 -20.28 9.82 0.60
N SER A 182 -21.34 8.99 0.60
CA SER A 182 -22.42 9.00 1.60
C SER A 182 -21.90 8.61 2.99
N PHE A 183 -21.06 7.58 3.06
CA PHE A 183 -20.39 7.16 4.29
C PHE A 183 -19.59 8.32 4.90
N LEU A 184 -18.81 9.06 4.10
CA LEU A 184 -18.09 10.24 4.58
C LEU A 184 -18.99 11.42 4.94
N ALA A 185 -20.18 11.55 4.34
CA ALA A 185 -21.13 12.62 4.65
C ALA A 185 -21.84 12.40 5.99
N SER A 186 -21.92 11.16 6.46
CA SER A 186 -22.44 10.82 7.80
C SER A 186 -21.49 11.21 8.94
N ALA A 187 -20.23 11.55 8.63
CA ALA A 187 -19.20 11.83 9.61
C ALA A 187 -19.51 13.13 10.39
N PRO A 188 -19.44 13.12 11.74
CA PRO A 188 -19.53 14.35 12.51
C PRO A 188 -18.32 15.25 12.18
N ASN A 189 -18.53 16.57 12.15
CA ASN A 189 -17.45 17.51 11.89
C ASN A 189 -16.58 17.72 13.15
N VAL A 190 -15.71 16.75 13.44
CA VAL A 190 -14.79 16.77 14.58
C VAL A 190 -13.33 16.91 14.11
N PRO A 191 -12.43 17.44 14.96
CA PRO A 191 -11.00 17.42 14.69
C PRO A 191 -10.45 15.99 14.52
N LEU A 192 -9.34 15.86 13.80
CA LEU A 192 -8.66 14.57 13.67
C LEU A 192 -8.08 14.16 15.03
N HIS A 193 -8.57 13.03 15.55
CA HIS A 193 -8.12 12.44 16.82
C HIS A 193 -7.44 11.10 16.57
N PHE A 194 -6.31 10.89 17.24
CA PHE A 194 -5.51 9.67 17.16
C PHE A 194 -5.54 8.94 18.50
N GLU A 195 -5.91 7.66 18.51
CA GLU A 195 -5.85 6.84 19.72
C GLU A 195 -4.39 6.59 20.13
N GLN A 196 -4.04 6.96 21.35
CA GLN A 196 -2.70 6.79 21.92
C GLN A 196 -2.56 5.42 22.60
N LEU A 197 -2.00 4.46 21.87
CA LEU A 197 -2.03 3.04 22.21
C LEU A 197 -0.62 2.51 22.54
N PRO A 198 -0.51 1.39 23.29
CA PRO A 198 0.78 0.79 23.60
C PRO A 198 1.55 0.37 22.33
N PRO A 199 2.89 0.26 22.38
CA PRO A 199 3.73 -0.20 21.28
C PRO A 199 3.30 -1.49 20.60
N SER A 200 2.80 -2.43 21.41
CA SER A 200 2.35 -3.76 21.00
C SER A 200 0.94 -3.77 20.40
N HIS A 201 0.27 -2.62 20.29
CA HIS A 201 -1.08 -2.56 19.73
C HIS A 201 -1.10 -3.10 18.30
N PRO A 202 -2.01 -4.03 17.95
CA PRO A 202 -2.16 -4.55 16.60
C PRO A 202 -2.46 -3.44 15.57
N LEU A 203 -1.74 -3.44 14.46
CA LEU A 203 -1.88 -2.48 13.36
C LEU A 203 -2.41 -3.16 12.10
N TYR A 204 -1.75 -4.24 11.69
CA TYR A 204 -2.05 -4.96 10.46
C TYR A 204 -2.28 -6.44 10.71
N ILE A 205 -3.18 -7.03 9.93
CA ILE A 205 -3.23 -8.47 9.70
C ILE A 205 -2.82 -8.72 8.25
N LEU A 206 -1.71 -9.42 8.05
CA LEU A 206 -1.23 -9.85 6.74
C LEU A 206 -1.21 -11.37 6.63
N TYR A 207 -1.10 -11.91 5.42
CA TYR A 207 -1.21 -13.34 5.20
C TYR A 207 0.03 -13.91 4.52
N SER A 208 0.56 -15.00 5.07
CA SER A 208 1.55 -15.84 4.37
C SER A 208 0.89 -17.08 3.78
N SER A 209 1.45 -17.58 2.68
CA SER A 209 1.07 -18.86 2.10
C SER A 209 1.44 -19.98 3.09
N GLY A 210 0.43 -20.63 3.66
CA GLY A 210 0.64 -21.83 4.46
C GLY A 210 1.17 -22.96 3.58
N THR A 211 2.15 -23.72 4.07
CA THR A 211 2.67 -24.90 3.35
C THR A 211 1.69 -26.08 3.36
N THR A 212 0.70 -26.08 4.27
CA THR A 212 -0.21 -27.22 4.51
C THR A 212 -1.58 -26.78 5.09
N GLY A 213 -2.19 -25.71 4.59
CA GLY A 213 -3.50 -25.25 5.09
C GLY A 213 -3.89 -23.84 4.65
N LEU A 214 -4.91 -23.28 5.33
CA LEU A 214 -5.35 -21.89 5.12
C LEU A 214 -4.18 -20.89 5.30
N PRO A 215 -4.21 -19.74 4.62
CA PRO A 215 -3.22 -18.69 4.82
C PRO A 215 -3.13 -18.28 6.29
N LYS A 216 -1.91 -18.11 6.83
CA LYS A 216 -1.74 -17.74 8.25
C LYS A 216 -1.98 -16.25 8.43
N ALA A 217 -2.92 -15.87 9.29
CA ALA A 217 -3.13 -14.48 9.68
C ALA A 217 -2.02 -14.02 10.65
N ILE A 218 -1.12 -13.17 10.17
CA ILE A 218 0.04 -12.64 10.91
C ILE A 218 -0.29 -11.23 11.37
N VAL A 219 -0.25 -11.01 12.69
CA VAL A 219 -0.50 -9.70 13.29
C VAL A 219 0.81 -8.92 13.44
N HIS A 220 0.84 -7.70 12.93
CA HIS A 220 1.94 -6.75 13.12
C HIS A 220 1.54 -5.62 14.06
N THR A 221 2.47 -5.23 14.91
CA THR A 221 2.28 -4.21 15.97
C THR A 221 2.68 -2.82 15.50
N ALA A 222 1.96 -1.78 15.93
CA ALA A 222 2.15 -0.40 15.50
C ALA A 222 3.60 0.10 15.60
N LEU A 223 4.25 -0.01 16.76
CA LEU A 223 5.62 0.49 16.90
C LEU A 223 6.63 -0.35 16.12
N GLY A 224 6.48 -1.68 16.17
CA GLY A 224 7.38 -2.60 15.47
C GLY A 224 7.43 -2.32 13.97
N THR A 225 6.27 -2.12 13.35
CA THR A 225 6.16 -1.73 11.94
C THR A 225 6.75 -0.34 11.70
N LEU A 226 6.36 0.67 12.50
CA LEU A 226 6.80 2.04 12.31
C LEU A 226 8.32 2.19 12.37
N ILE A 227 8.97 1.60 13.39
CA ILE A 227 10.41 1.78 13.59
C ILE A 227 11.23 1.08 12.51
N GLN A 228 10.81 -0.12 12.09
CA GLN A 228 11.49 -0.85 11.02
C GLN A 228 11.36 -0.12 9.68
N HIS A 229 10.14 0.31 9.33
CA HIS A 229 9.92 1.06 8.10
C HIS A 229 10.63 2.41 8.10
N LYS A 230 10.65 3.15 9.23
CA LYS A 230 11.39 4.43 9.30
C LYS A 230 12.90 4.21 9.18
N LYS A 231 13.46 3.19 9.81
CA LYS A 231 14.87 2.80 9.65
C LYS A 231 15.17 2.50 8.18
N GLU A 232 14.34 1.69 7.53
CA GLU A 232 14.48 1.32 6.13
C GLU A 232 14.36 2.52 5.20
N HIS A 233 13.31 3.32 5.31
CA HIS A 233 13.09 4.45 4.42
C HIS A 233 14.13 5.56 4.63
N LEU A 234 14.38 5.96 5.87
CA LEU A 234 15.26 7.09 6.16
C LEU A 234 16.74 6.75 5.97
N LEU A 235 17.20 5.61 6.48
CA LEU A 235 18.63 5.28 6.54
C LEU A 235 19.07 4.47 5.32
N GLN A 236 18.36 3.38 5.02
CA GLN A 236 18.75 2.44 3.97
C GLN A 236 18.31 2.95 2.59
N GLY A 237 17.12 3.51 2.51
CA GLY A 237 16.56 4.10 1.30
C GLY A 237 17.03 5.52 1.03
N SER A 238 17.53 6.25 2.03
CA SER A 238 17.84 7.70 1.91
C SER A 238 16.64 8.56 1.51
N LEU A 239 15.41 8.13 1.82
CA LEU A 239 14.23 8.91 1.51
C LEU A 239 14.19 10.20 2.34
N THR A 240 13.70 11.26 1.71
CA THR A 240 13.46 12.58 2.32
C THR A 240 12.07 13.08 1.95
N SER A 241 11.67 14.25 2.46
CA SER A 241 10.42 14.91 2.05
C SER A 241 10.39 15.36 0.59
N ARG A 242 11.52 15.28 -0.14
CA ARG A 242 11.59 15.53 -1.59
C ARG A 242 11.41 14.25 -2.41
N SER A 243 11.49 13.09 -1.77
CA SER A 243 11.41 11.81 -2.44
C SER A 243 9.97 11.52 -2.88
N ARG A 244 9.85 10.90 -4.05
CA ARG A 244 8.63 10.34 -4.62
C ARG A 244 8.80 8.83 -4.76
N MET A 245 7.94 8.09 -4.07
CA MET A 245 7.99 6.64 -3.96
C MET A 245 6.88 6.00 -4.81
N LEU A 246 7.28 5.22 -5.81
CA LEU A 246 6.37 4.33 -6.54
C LEU A 246 6.82 2.90 -6.29
N TYR A 247 5.99 2.12 -5.60
CA TYR A 247 6.17 0.66 -5.58
C TYR A 247 5.09 0.03 -6.46
N TYR A 248 5.50 -0.70 -7.50
CA TYR A 248 4.57 -1.49 -8.31
C TYR A 248 4.11 -2.70 -7.48
N THR A 249 2.95 -2.56 -6.85
CA THR A 249 2.43 -3.52 -5.87
C THR A 249 0.92 -3.42 -5.74
N THR A 250 0.30 -4.43 -5.12
CA THR A 250 -1.12 -4.42 -4.77
C THR A 250 -1.29 -4.41 -3.25
N THR A 251 -2.49 -4.06 -2.78
CA THR A 251 -2.83 -4.01 -1.34
C THR A 251 -2.73 -5.37 -0.64
N SER A 252 -2.68 -6.49 -1.38
CA SER A 252 -2.44 -7.84 -0.85
C SER A 252 -0.99 -8.09 -0.41
N TRP A 253 -0.04 -7.29 -0.90
CA TRP A 253 1.38 -7.51 -0.66
C TRP A 253 1.89 -6.63 0.49
N MET A 254 2.84 -7.15 1.27
CA MET A 254 3.48 -6.36 2.32
C MET A 254 4.22 -5.13 1.76
N MET A 255 4.63 -5.13 0.49
CA MET A 255 5.27 -3.98 -0.14
C MET A 255 4.36 -2.75 -0.26
N TRP A 256 3.04 -2.93 -0.28
CA TRP A 256 2.09 -1.81 -0.18
C TRP A 256 2.17 -1.17 1.20
N HIS A 257 2.11 -1.97 2.26
CA HIS A 257 2.20 -1.49 3.64
C HIS A 257 3.57 -0.86 3.95
N TRP A 258 4.63 -1.44 3.38
CA TRP A 258 5.99 -0.91 3.42
C TRP A 258 6.05 0.45 2.74
N SER A 259 5.54 0.58 1.51
CA SER A 259 5.57 1.85 0.76
C SER A 259 4.72 2.94 1.41
N VAL A 260 3.55 2.61 1.97
CA VAL A 260 2.70 3.55 2.73
C VAL A 260 3.48 4.26 3.83
N SER A 261 4.43 3.57 4.46
CA SER A 261 5.22 4.11 5.56
C SER A 261 6.27 5.13 5.13
N ALA A 262 6.50 5.33 3.83
CA ALA A 262 7.33 6.43 3.34
C ALA A 262 6.72 7.82 3.67
N LEU A 263 5.42 7.90 3.97
CA LEU A 263 4.81 9.11 4.54
C LEU A 263 5.46 9.51 5.87
N ALA A 264 5.96 8.55 6.67
CA ALA A 264 6.60 8.82 7.95
C ALA A 264 7.96 9.55 7.84
N VAL A 265 8.50 9.68 6.63
CA VAL A 265 9.67 10.50 6.29
C VAL A 265 9.32 11.70 5.41
N GLY A 266 8.02 11.93 5.16
CA GLY A 266 7.50 13.04 4.38
C GLY A 266 7.48 12.83 2.86
N ALA A 267 7.80 11.62 2.38
CA ALA A 267 7.86 11.35 0.94
C ALA A 267 6.46 11.38 0.30
N THR A 268 6.38 11.77 -0.97
CA THR A 268 5.15 11.63 -1.76
C THR A 268 4.97 10.18 -2.20
N LEU A 269 3.76 9.62 -2.02
CA LEU A 269 3.42 8.30 -2.53
C LEU A 269 2.81 8.38 -3.93
N VAL A 270 3.26 7.53 -4.84
CA VAL A 270 2.56 7.26 -6.09
C VAL A 270 1.78 5.95 -5.94
N LEU A 271 0.46 6.07 -5.86
CA LEU A 271 -0.48 4.97 -5.71
C LEU A 271 -0.93 4.55 -7.11
N TYR A 272 -0.36 3.44 -7.58
CA TYR A 272 -0.58 2.95 -8.94
C TYR A 272 -1.39 1.66 -8.95
N SER A 273 -2.47 1.65 -9.75
CA SER A 273 -3.27 0.45 -10.07
C SER A 273 -3.31 0.25 -11.58
N GLY A 274 -2.81 -0.88 -12.08
CA GLY A 274 -2.79 -1.16 -13.52
C GLY A 274 -1.75 -2.18 -13.95
N SER A 275 -1.73 -2.49 -15.24
CA SER A 275 -0.70 -3.31 -15.87
C SER A 275 0.59 -2.52 -16.02
N PRO A 276 1.76 -3.10 -15.70
CA PRO A 276 3.02 -2.41 -15.88
C PRO A 276 3.40 -2.26 -17.37
N PHE A 277 2.56 -2.81 -18.27
CA PHE A 277 2.76 -2.87 -19.71
C PHE A 277 1.68 -2.13 -20.51
N LYS A 278 0.83 -1.32 -19.86
CA LYS A 278 -0.16 -0.48 -20.55
C LYS A 278 -0.01 0.99 -20.17
N PRO A 279 -0.26 1.91 -21.11
CA PRO A 279 -0.69 1.67 -22.50
C PRO A 279 0.47 1.38 -23.48
N ASP A 280 1.71 1.65 -23.09
CA ASP A 280 2.89 1.74 -23.97
C ASP A 280 3.81 0.50 -23.94
N GLY A 281 3.27 -0.68 -23.60
CA GLY A 281 4.09 -1.89 -23.45
C GLY A 281 5.14 -1.72 -22.36
N HIS A 282 6.34 -2.28 -22.56
CA HIS A 282 7.46 -2.21 -21.61
C HIS A 282 7.89 -0.78 -21.22
N LEU A 283 7.53 0.24 -22.00
CA LEU A 283 7.81 1.65 -21.70
C LEU A 283 6.78 2.32 -20.79
N SER A 284 5.68 1.65 -20.44
CA SER A 284 4.59 2.24 -19.65
C SER A 284 5.05 2.74 -18.28
N LEU A 285 5.66 1.87 -17.46
CA LEU A 285 6.22 2.30 -16.19
C LEU A 285 7.37 3.31 -16.36
N PRO A 286 8.37 3.14 -17.25
CA PRO A 286 9.40 4.16 -17.44
C PRO A 286 8.86 5.55 -17.80
N ARG A 287 7.82 5.64 -18.63
CA ARG A 287 7.13 6.91 -18.94
C ARG A 287 6.46 7.48 -17.69
N LEU A 288 5.84 6.64 -16.87
CA LEU A 288 5.23 7.06 -15.60
C LEU A 288 6.28 7.56 -14.59
N LEU A 289 7.42 6.85 -14.47
CA LEU A 289 8.55 7.26 -13.63
C LEU A 289 9.05 8.65 -14.05
N SER A 290 9.19 8.87 -15.35
CA SER A 290 9.62 10.15 -15.90
C SER A 290 8.60 11.27 -15.64
N SER A 291 7.33 11.06 -16.01
CA SER A 291 6.29 12.09 -15.92
C SER A 291 6.01 12.52 -14.48
N LEU A 292 6.09 11.59 -13.53
CA LEU A 292 5.89 11.85 -12.11
C LEU A 292 7.17 12.16 -11.36
N ARG A 293 8.33 12.21 -12.05
CA ARG A 293 9.66 12.43 -11.47
C ARG A 293 9.92 11.52 -10.26
N VAL A 294 9.63 10.24 -10.41
CA VAL A 294 9.80 9.24 -9.35
C VAL A 294 11.28 9.13 -8.99
N THR A 295 11.55 9.15 -7.68
CA THR A 295 12.92 9.03 -7.13
C THR A 295 13.23 7.60 -6.70
N HIS A 296 12.23 6.89 -6.20
CA HIS A 296 12.38 5.56 -5.61
C HIS A 296 11.35 4.64 -6.28
N PHE A 297 11.85 3.67 -7.05
CA PHE A 297 11.01 2.74 -7.80
C PHE A 297 11.16 1.31 -7.29
N GLY A 298 10.10 0.76 -6.70
CA GLY A 298 10.02 -0.65 -6.33
C GLY A 298 9.31 -1.50 -7.37
N THR A 299 9.86 -2.66 -7.69
CA THR A 299 9.29 -3.61 -8.66
C THR A 299 9.73 -5.05 -8.40
N SER A 300 9.35 -5.99 -9.27
CA SER A 300 9.75 -7.39 -9.21
C SER A 300 10.95 -7.67 -10.12
N ALA A 301 11.74 -8.71 -9.79
CA ALA A 301 12.77 -9.19 -10.70
C ALA A 301 12.18 -9.64 -12.05
N ALA A 302 10.99 -10.25 -12.03
CA ALA A 302 10.27 -10.67 -13.24
C ALA A 302 9.98 -9.50 -14.20
N TYR A 303 9.60 -8.33 -13.68
CA TYR A 303 9.41 -7.13 -14.51
C TYR A 303 10.72 -6.69 -15.17
N LEU A 304 11.80 -6.60 -14.41
CA LEU A 304 13.11 -6.19 -14.95
C LEU A 304 13.66 -7.20 -15.97
N THR A 305 13.49 -8.50 -15.72
CA THR A 305 13.86 -9.55 -16.69
C THR A 305 13.01 -9.49 -17.95
N ALA A 306 11.73 -9.09 -17.87
CA ALA A 306 10.91 -8.87 -19.05
C ALA A 306 11.45 -7.71 -19.91
N LEU A 307 11.90 -6.62 -19.28
CA LEU A 307 12.55 -5.51 -19.99
C LEU A 307 13.87 -5.95 -20.65
N GLU A 308 14.67 -6.76 -19.96
CA GLU A 308 15.90 -7.35 -20.50
C GLU A 308 15.60 -8.22 -21.71
N ALA A 309 14.64 -9.14 -21.61
CA ALA A 309 14.26 -10.03 -22.70
C ALA A 309 13.74 -9.26 -23.92
N ALA A 310 13.01 -8.17 -23.69
CA ALA A 310 12.52 -7.27 -24.73
C ALA A 310 13.57 -6.28 -25.25
N GLN A 311 14.79 -6.25 -24.67
CA GLN A 311 15.87 -5.32 -25.02
C GLN A 311 15.43 -3.84 -24.95
N VAL A 312 14.71 -3.48 -23.89
CA VAL A 312 14.15 -2.13 -23.71
C VAL A 312 15.08 -1.28 -22.87
N TYR A 313 15.54 -0.15 -23.41
CA TYR A 313 16.50 0.73 -22.74
C TYR A 313 15.90 2.13 -22.52
N PRO A 314 15.11 2.35 -21.45
CA PRO A 314 14.41 3.62 -21.23
C PRO A 314 15.27 4.88 -21.28
N VAL A 315 16.52 4.84 -20.83
CA VAL A 315 17.44 5.99 -20.91
C VAL A 315 17.78 6.44 -22.33
N ASN A 316 17.57 5.58 -23.33
CA ASN A 316 17.81 5.90 -24.73
C ASN A 316 16.53 6.39 -25.45
N GLU A 317 15.37 6.30 -24.80
CA GLU A 317 14.09 6.64 -25.40
C GLU A 317 13.86 8.16 -25.38
N PRO A 318 13.65 8.80 -26.55
CA PRO A 318 13.35 10.23 -26.59
C PRO A 318 12.10 10.58 -25.78
N GLY A 319 12.22 11.61 -24.94
CA GLY A 319 11.12 12.09 -24.10
C GLY A 319 10.93 11.34 -22.77
N ILE A 320 11.81 10.38 -22.44
CA ILE A 320 11.88 9.77 -21.11
C ILE A 320 13.06 10.39 -20.35
N ASP A 321 12.78 11.28 -19.41
CA ASP A 321 13.74 11.82 -18.44
C ASP A 321 13.66 11.04 -17.12
N LEU A 322 14.69 10.25 -16.83
CA LEU A 322 14.84 9.52 -15.56
C LEU A 322 15.88 10.14 -14.63
N SER A 323 16.28 11.40 -14.85
CA SER A 323 17.29 12.09 -14.01
C SER A 323 16.91 12.22 -12.54
N ALA A 324 15.61 12.13 -12.21
CA ALA A 324 15.12 12.13 -10.83
C ALA A 324 15.27 10.77 -10.13
N LEU A 325 15.49 9.69 -10.86
CA LEU A 325 15.51 8.34 -10.29
C LEU A 325 16.82 8.11 -9.52
N GLU A 326 16.69 7.84 -8.23
CA GLU A 326 17.79 7.65 -7.29
C GLU A 326 17.98 6.17 -6.94
N ALA A 327 16.88 5.41 -6.83
CA ALA A 327 16.94 3.99 -6.45
C ALA A 327 15.91 3.13 -7.18
N ILE A 328 16.30 1.88 -7.44
CA ILE A 328 15.42 0.81 -7.92
C ILE A 328 15.49 -0.36 -6.94
N TYR A 329 14.35 -0.79 -6.44
CA TYR A 329 14.22 -1.92 -5.52
C TYR A 329 13.59 -3.11 -6.23
N SER A 330 14.24 -4.27 -6.17
CA SER A 330 13.75 -5.52 -6.73
C SER A 330 13.52 -6.55 -5.64
N THR A 331 12.34 -7.16 -5.61
CA THR A 331 11.98 -8.18 -4.63
C THR A 331 11.14 -9.33 -5.22
N ALA A 332 10.61 -10.19 -4.35
CA ALA A 332 9.85 -11.42 -4.61
C ALA A 332 10.68 -12.61 -5.12
N SER A 333 11.72 -12.38 -5.93
CA SER A 333 12.68 -13.40 -6.33
C SER A 333 14.09 -12.81 -6.47
N PRO A 334 15.15 -13.63 -6.41
CA PRO A 334 16.51 -13.17 -6.66
C PRO A 334 16.62 -12.53 -8.05
N LEU A 335 17.29 -11.37 -8.13
CA LEU A 335 17.55 -10.68 -9.39
C LEU A 335 18.72 -11.36 -10.12
N PRO A 336 18.54 -11.86 -11.36
CA PRO A 336 19.62 -12.53 -12.08
C PRO A 336 20.82 -11.61 -12.32
N PRO A 337 22.07 -12.10 -12.29
CA PRO A 337 23.26 -11.31 -12.58
C PRO A 337 23.23 -10.58 -13.94
N SER A 338 22.63 -11.20 -14.96
CA SER A 338 22.46 -10.59 -16.29
C SER A 338 21.50 -9.40 -16.22
N THR A 339 20.33 -9.59 -15.60
CA THR A 339 19.33 -8.53 -15.39
C THR A 339 19.88 -7.40 -14.55
N PHE A 340 20.66 -7.71 -13.52
CA PHE A 340 21.35 -6.72 -12.70
C PHE A 340 22.27 -5.82 -13.55
N SER A 341 23.07 -6.44 -14.42
CA SER A 341 23.97 -5.73 -15.33
C SER A 341 23.21 -4.95 -16.41
N PHE A 342 22.08 -5.48 -16.87
CA PHE A 342 21.19 -4.83 -17.82
C PHE A 342 20.57 -3.54 -17.26
N VAL A 343 20.17 -3.51 -15.99
CA VAL A 343 19.59 -2.30 -15.37
C VAL A 343 20.54 -1.10 -15.52
N TYR A 344 21.85 -1.27 -15.32
CA TYR A 344 22.84 -0.20 -15.48
C TYR A 344 23.05 0.26 -16.94
N LYS A 345 22.51 -0.47 -17.92
CA LYS A 345 22.44 -0.06 -19.33
C LYS A 345 21.09 0.57 -19.68
N ALA A 346 20.02 0.17 -19.00
CA ALA A 346 18.64 0.54 -19.32
C ALA A 346 18.13 1.74 -18.50
N PHE A 347 18.65 1.94 -17.29
CA PHE A 347 18.32 3.01 -16.34
C PHE A 347 19.57 3.86 -16.04
N PRO A 348 19.43 5.06 -15.41
CA PRO A 348 20.58 5.90 -15.13
C PRO A 348 21.66 5.14 -14.35
N ALA A 349 22.92 5.23 -14.77
CA ALA A 349 24.00 4.46 -14.16
C ALA A 349 24.27 4.81 -12.67
N THR A 350 23.72 5.94 -12.21
CA THR A 350 23.81 6.43 -10.83
C THR A 350 22.79 5.82 -9.88
N VAL A 351 21.80 5.05 -10.37
CA VAL A 351 20.78 4.47 -9.48
C VAL A 351 21.39 3.48 -8.50
N ASN A 352 20.94 3.54 -7.25
CA ASN A 352 21.13 2.45 -6.31
C ASN A 352 20.17 1.31 -6.67
N LEU A 353 20.66 0.27 -7.33
CA LEU A 353 19.91 -0.96 -7.57
C LEU A 353 20.07 -1.89 -6.39
N ALA A 354 18.99 -2.13 -5.64
CA ALA A 354 18.99 -3.06 -4.53
C ALA A 354 18.07 -4.24 -4.79
N SER A 355 18.63 -5.44 -4.75
CA SER A 355 17.86 -6.65 -4.52
C SER A 355 17.56 -6.72 -3.03
N ILE A 356 16.29 -6.52 -2.66
CA ILE A 356 15.85 -6.50 -1.26
C ILE A 356 15.15 -7.81 -0.92
N THR A 357 15.43 -8.30 0.28
CA THR A 357 14.80 -9.51 0.81
C THR A 357 14.16 -9.20 2.15
N GLY A 358 12.87 -9.47 2.22
CA GLY A 358 12.02 -9.26 3.37
C GLY A 358 10.89 -10.26 3.30
N GLY A 359 9.83 -10.01 4.05
CA GLY A 359 8.66 -10.89 3.96
C GLY A 359 7.52 -10.44 4.83
N THR A 360 6.37 -11.05 4.58
CA THR A 360 5.15 -10.81 5.34
C THR A 360 5.39 -11.03 6.82
N ASP A 361 6.14 -12.06 7.22
CA ASP A 361 6.37 -12.42 8.63
C ASP A 361 6.99 -11.31 9.49
N ILE A 362 7.78 -10.42 8.90
CA ILE A 362 8.45 -9.32 9.60
C ILE A 362 7.97 -7.93 9.18
N ILE A 363 7.17 -7.84 8.11
CA ILE A 363 6.78 -6.59 7.45
C ILE A 363 7.97 -5.62 7.30
N SER A 364 9.12 -6.11 6.86
CA SER A 364 10.41 -5.43 6.91
C SER A 364 11.41 -6.18 6.02
N LEU A 365 12.64 -5.68 5.94
CA LEU A 365 13.73 -6.24 5.15
C LEU A 365 14.77 -6.92 6.06
N PHE A 366 15.15 -8.16 5.74
CA PHE A 366 16.36 -8.80 6.27
C PHE A 366 17.62 -8.38 5.52
N GLY A 367 17.47 -8.04 4.24
CA GLY A 367 18.54 -7.54 3.39
C GLY A 367 18.05 -6.32 2.63
N ALA A 368 18.81 -5.23 2.72
CA ALA A 368 18.36 -3.89 2.42
C ALA A 368 19.37 -3.12 1.54
N PRO A 369 18.95 -2.02 0.88
CA PRO A 369 19.88 -1.08 0.27
C PRO A 369 20.79 -0.44 1.32
N CYS A 370 21.95 0.02 0.89
CA CYS A 370 22.79 0.89 1.71
C CYS A 370 23.46 1.94 0.83
N PRO A 371 23.19 3.24 1.02
CA PRO A 371 23.78 4.30 0.22
C PRO A 371 25.29 4.45 0.45
N LEU A 372 25.81 3.88 1.55
CA LEU A 372 27.22 3.98 1.95
C LEU A 372 28.08 2.81 1.43
N LEU A 373 27.47 1.78 0.85
CA LEU A 373 28.15 0.60 0.36
C LEU A 373 28.08 0.52 -1.16
N PRO A 374 29.09 -0.07 -1.82
CA PRO A 374 29.01 -0.32 -3.25
C PRO A 374 27.88 -1.30 -3.57
N VAL A 375 27.31 -1.15 -4.77
CA VAL A 375 26.42 -2.15 -5.34
C VAL A 375 27.27 -3.21 -6.06
N ARG A 376 27.03 -4.49 -5.78
CA ARG A 376 27.73 -5.62 -6.40
C ARG A 376 26.72 -6.56 -7.07
N VAL A 377 27.04 -7.00 -8.27
CA VAL A 377 26.17 -7.87 -9.07
C VAL A 377 25.92 -9.19 -8.33
N GLY A 378 24.65 -9.56 -8.16
CA GLY A 378 24.27 -10.81 -7.50
C GLY A 378 24.35 -10.79 -5.97
N GLU A 379 24.62 -9.64 -5.36
CA GLU A 379 24.73 -9.48 -3.91
C GLU A 379 23.64 -8.55 -3.36
N ILE A 380 23.26 -8.79 -2.11
CA ILE A 380 22.47 -7.85 -1.30
C ILE A 380 23.46 -6.99 -0.51
N GLN A 381 23.29 -5.67 -0.54
CA GLN A 381 24.30 -4.73 -0.03
C GLN A 381 24.62 -4.91 1.47
N CYS A 382 23.60 -5.02 2.32
CA CYS A 382 23.81 -5.26 3.74
C CYS A 382 22.61 -5.94 4.41
N ALA A 383 22.81 -6.34 5.66
CA ALA A 383 21.73 -6.71 6.55
C ALA A 383 20.79 -5.52 6.80
N GLY A 384 19.51 -5.84 6.93
CA GLY A 384 18.40 -4.93 7.20
C GLY A 384 18.42 -4.36 8.60
#